data_AF-A0A2H6K1C9-F1
#
_entry.id   AF-A0A2H6K1C9-F1
#
_cell.length_a   1.000
_cell.length_b   1.000
_cell.length_c   1.000
_cell.angle_alpha   90.00
_cell.angle_beta   90.00
_cell.angle_gamma   90.00
#
_symmetry.space_group_name_H-M   'P 1'
#
loop_
_entity.id
_entity.type
_entity.pdbx_description
1 polymer ?
#
loop_
_entity_poly.entity_id
_entity_poly.type
_entity_poly.pdbx_seq_one_letter_code
_entity_poly.pdbx_strand_id
1 'polypeptide(L)' 'MKWEVRISYKKGVQDSEGESTLSGLKTLGFNNVDNVSAAKVYLIEGNLTHGDVEEMCRRLLANPVSQDYSISEVK' A
#
# COMPACT_ATOMS: atom_id res chain seq x y z
N MET A 1 7.00 20.13 1.84
CA MET A 1 6.86 19.11 0.79
C MET A 1 5.93 18.04 1.31
N LYS A 2 5.14 17.42 0.42
CA LYS A 2 4.22 16.35 0.77
C LYS A 2 4.65 15.09 0.02
N TRP A 3 4.68 13.97 0.72
CA TRP A 3 5.09 12.69 0.19
C TRP A 3 3.96 11.69 0.38
N GLU A 4 3.69 10.89 -0.65
CA GLU A 4 2.83 9.73 -0.58
C GLU A 4 3.68 8.47 -0.62
N VAL A 5 3.56 7.65 0.42
CA VAL A 5 4.15 6.31 0.51
C VAL A 5 3.03 5.29 0.44
N ARG A 6 2.97 4.53 -0.65
CA ARG A 6 2.05 3.40 -0.79
C ARG A 6 2.77 2.11 -0.46
N ILE A 7 2.14 1.26 0.35
CA ILE A 7 2.65 -0.04 0.79
C ILE A 7 1.66 -1.11 0.38
N SER A 8 2.15 -2.13 -0.31
CA SER A 8 1.37 -3.28 -0.78
C SER A 8 2.03 -4.59 -0.41
N TYR A 9 1.26 -5.66 -0.33
CA TYR A 9 1.82 -7.00 -0.15
C TYR A 9 2.58 -7.45 -1.40
N LYS A 10 3.69 -8.17 -1.18
CA LYS A 10 4.47 -8.80 -2.25
C LYS A 10 3.66 -9.87 -2.96
N LYS A 11 4.00 -10.13 -4.23
CA LYS A 11 3.41 -11.24 -4.98
C LYS A 11 3.64 -12.57 -4.24
N GLY A 12 2.55 -13.30 -3.99
CA GLY A 12 2.58 -14.58 -3.27
C GLY A 12 2.44 -14.45 -1.75
N VAL A 13 2.38 -13.23 -1.22
CA VAL A 13 1.95 -12.98 0.16
C VAL A 13 0.44 -12.83 0.19
N GLN A 14 -0.22 -13.50 1.13
CA GLN A 14 -1.67 -13.46 1.26
C GLN A 14 -2.13 -12.08 1.74
N ASP A 15 -3.09 -11.52 1.01
CA ASP A 15 -3.80 -10.28 1.34
C ASP A 15 -5.23 -10.61 1.77
N SER A 16 -5.39 -10.95 3.05
CA SER A 16 -6.69 -11.36 3.60
C SER A 16 -7.76 -10.26 3.53
N GLU A 17 -7.34 -8.98 3.54
CA GLU A 17 -8.25 -7.83 3.44
C GLU A 17 -8.78 -7.68 2.01
N GLY A 18 -7.90 -7.79 1.01
CA GLY A 18 -8.28 -7.82 -0.40
C GLY A 18 -9.22 -8.99 -0.71
N GLU A 19 -8.89 -10.20 -0.24
CA GLU A 19 -9.72 -11.40 -0.43
C GLU A 19 -11.12 -11.26 0.18
N SER A 20 -11.20 -10.76 1.42
CA SER A 20 -12.47 -10.55 2.11
C SER A 20 -13.32 -9.50 1.39
N THR A 21 -12.69 -8.42 0.93
CA THR A 21 -13.36 -7.35 0.18
C THR A 21 -13.91 -7.86 -1.16
N LEU A 22 -13.12 -8.64 -1.90
CA LEU A 22 -13.56 -9.26 -3.15
C LEU A 22 -14.79 -10.15 -2.94
N SER A 23 -14.78 -10.98 -1.89
CA SER A 23 -15.92 -11.83 -1.53
C SER A 23 -17.18 -11.00 -1.20
N GLY A 24 -17.01 -9.91 -0.44
CA GLY A 24 -18.09 -8.97 -0.14
C GLY A 24 -18.68 -8.33 -1.40
N LEU A 25 -17.84 -7.86 -2.32
CA LEU A 25 -18.28 -7.27 -3.59
C LEU A 25 -19.07 -8.27 -4.45
N LYS A 26 -18.60 -9.52 -4.56
CA LYS A 26 -19.32 -10.57 -5.29
C LYS A 26 -20.67 -10.87 -4.67
N THR A 27 -20.75 -10.92 -3.33
CA THR A 27 -22.02 -11.11 -2.61
C THR A 27 -23.02 -9.99 -2.87
N LEU A 28 -22.54 -8.76 -3.05
CA LEU A 28 -23.38 -7.59 -3.40
C LEU A 28 -23.77 -7.54 -4.89
N GLY A 29 -23.34 -8.50 -5.71
CA GLY A 29 -23.68 -8.60 -7.13
C GLY A 29 -22.67 -8.01 -8.10
N PHE A 30 -21.52 -7.48 -7.62
CA PHE A 30 -20.44 -6.96 -8.46
C PHE A 30 -19.56 -8.10 -9.01
N ASN A 31 -20.16 -8.97 -9.82
CA ASN A 31 -19.51 -10.19 -10.33
C ASN A 31 -18.41 -9.94 -11.38
N ASN A 32 -18.32 -8.72 -11.91
CA ASN A 32 -17.31 -8.30 -12.88
C ASN A 32 -15.99 -7.83 -12.25
N VAL A 33 -15.85 -7.90 -10.92
CA VAL A 33 -14.60 -7.59 -10.22
C VAL A 33 -13.76 -8.87 -10.13
N ASP A 34 -12.63 -8.88 -10.83
CA ASP A 34 -11.76 -10.06 -10.89
C ASP A 34 -10.83 -10.19 -9.67
N ASN A 35 -10.38 -9.06 -9.13
CA ASN A 35 -9.44 -9.02 -8.02
C ASN A 35 -9.55 -7.73 -7.19
N VAL A 36 -9.20 -7.80 -5.92
CA VAL A 36 -9.03 -6.65 -5.03
C VAL A 36 -7.70 -6.80 -4.29
N SER A 37 -6.96 -5.71 -4.15
CA SER A 37 -5.74 -5.68 -3.33
C SER A 37 -5.82 -4.49 -2.37
N ALA A 38 -5.58 -4.75 -1.10
CA ALA A 38 -5.44 -3.75 -0.07
C ALA A 38 -4.03 -3.15 -0.11
N ALA A 39 -3.95 -1.85 0.15
CA ALA A 39 -2.69 -1.14 0.26
C ALA A 39 -2.81 -0.07 1.34
N LYS A 40 -1.73 0.15 2.08
CA LYS A 40 -1.65 1.23 3.06
C LYS A 40 -0.99 2.44 2.43
N VAL A 41 -1.56 3.62 2.63
CA VAL A 41 -1.00 4.88 2.13
C VAL A 41 -0.69 5.80 3.30
N TYR A 42 0.55 6.30 3.36
CA TYR A 42 0.96 7.36 4.28
C TYR A 42 1.13 8.66 3.50
N LEU A 43 0.50 9.72 3.98
CA LEU A 43 0.75 11.09 3.52
C LEU A 43 1.63 11.78 4.57
N ILE A 44 2.84 12.14 4.18
CA ILE A 44 3.86 12.67 5.07
C ILE A 44 4.19 14.09 4.64
N GLU A 45 4.00 15.06 5.53
CA GLU A 45 4.26 16.48 5.26
C GLU A 45 5.45 16.95 6.08
N GLY A 46 6.40 17.62 5.42
CA GLY A 46 7.60 18.16 6.08
C GLY A 46 8.64 18.71 5.11
N ASN A 47 9.75 19.20 5.66
CA ASN A 47 10.96 19.51 4.89
C ASN A 47 11.83 18.25 4.82
N LEU A 48 11.39 17.27 4.03
CA LEU A 48 12.00 15.95 3.91
C LEU A 48 12.50 15.75 2.48
N THR A 49 13.67 15.14 2.35
CA THR A 49 14.18 14.65 1.08
C THR A 49 13.58 13.27 0.78
N HIS A 50 13.69 12.83 -0.48
CA HIS A 50 13.35 11.45 -0.84
C HIS A 50 14.13 10.43 0.00
N GLY A 51 15.40 10.72 0.33
CA GLY A 51 16.25 9.83 1.13
C GLY A 51 15.72 9.62 2.54
N ASP A 52 15.18 10.68 3.17
CA ASP A 52 14.57 10.59 4.50
C ASP A 52 13.34 9.67 4.47
N VAL A 53 12.47 9.82 3.46
CA VAL A 53 11.26 9.00 3.31
C VAL A 53 11.61 7.54 3.00
N GLU A 54 12.64 7.31 2.18
CA GLU A 54 13.18 5.98 1.89
C GLU A 54 13.69 5.28 3.16
N GLU A 55 14.42 6.01 4.01
CA GLU A 55 14.88 5.48 5.30
C GLU A 55 13.70 5.12 6.21
N MET A 56 12.66 5.96 6.29
CA MET A 56 11.45 5.67 7.04
C MET A 56 10.77 4.38 6.55
N CYS A 57 10.70 4.18 5.22
CA CYS A 57 10.13 2.97 4.62
C CYS A 57 10.88 1.72 5.05
N ARG A 58 12.21 1.74 4.95
CA ARG A 58 13.08 0.59 5.29
C ARG A 58 13.10 0.27 6.78
N ARG A 59 12.99 1.29 7.65
CA ARG A 59 13.13 1.11 9.11
C ARG A 59 11.82 0.84 9.82
N LEU A 60 10.69 1.32 9.29
CA LEU A 60 9.43 1.32 10.03
C LEU A 60 8.21 1.05 9.15
N LEU A 61 8.06 1.79 8.04
CA LEU A 61 6.74 1.83 7.39
C LEU A 61 6.40 0.52 6.67
N ALA A 62 7.39 -0.13 6.04
CA ALA A 62 7.21 -1.37 5.30
C ALA A 62 7.98 -2.54 5.94
N ASN A 63 7.36 -3.72 5.95
CA ASN A 63 8.07 -4.96 6.26
C ASN A 63 8.76 -5.49 4.99
N PRO A 64 10.10 -5.49 4.89
CA PRO A 64 10.80 -5.85 3.66
C PRO A 64 10.63 -7.32 3.26
N VAL A 65 10.20 -8.20 4.17
CA VAL A 65 9.98 -9.62 3.87
C VAL A 65 8.66 -9.82 3.12
N SER A 66 7.60 -9.10 3.51
CA SER A 66 6.25 -9.35 3.03
C SER A 66 5.63 -8.22 2.20
N GLN A 67 6.24 -7.03 2.18
CA GLN A 67 5.67 -5.82 1.58
C GLN A 67 6.65 -5.15 0.63
N ASP A 68 6.08 -4.54 -0.42
CA ASP A 68 6.72 -3.58 -1.31
C ASP A 68 6.19 -2.18 -1.00
N TYR A 69 6.93 -1.14 -1.37
CA TYR A 69 6.47 0.25 -1.28
C TYR A 69 6.86 1.08 -2.50
N SER A 70 6.11 2.14 -2.73
CA SER A 70 6.41 3.19 -3.71
C SER A 70 6.32 4.56 -3.06
N ILE A 71 7.25 5.45 -3.41
CA ILE A 71 7.32 6.82 -2.89
C ILE A 71 7.02 7.79 -4.04
N SER A 72 6.20 8.79 -3.79
CA SER A 72 5.93 9.87 -4.74
C SER A 72 5.82 11.21 -4.03
N GLU A 73 6.34 12.27 -4.65
CA GLU A 73 6.12 13.63 -4.17
C GLU A 73 4.76 14.12 -4.67
N VAL A 74 3.95 14.65 -3.76
CA VAL A 74 2.62 15.18 -4.04
C VAL A 74 2.69 16.70 -4.05
N LYS A 75 2.19 17.31 -5.12
CA LYS A 75 2.10 18.78 -5.28
C LYS A 75 0.95 19.37 -4.49
#